data_AF-A0A519W661-F1
#
_entry.id   AF-A0A519W661-F1
#
_cell.length_a   1.000
_cell.length_b   1.000
_cell.length_c   1.000
_cell.angle_alpha   90.00
_cell.angle_beta   90.00
_cell.angle_gamma   90.00
#
_symmetry.space_group_name_H-M   'P 1'
#
loop_
_entity.id
_entity.type
_entity.pdbx_description
1 polymer ?
#
loop_
_entity_poly.entity_id
_entity_poly.type
_entity_poly.pdbx_seq_one_letter_code
_entity_poly.pdbx_strand_id
1 'polypeptide(L)'
;MSKIQIDRLLIDKLLAMNSFSIPELSQYLICGIRGAILETPGDNTFKGNQTLLLTDINYTNPRCSIILLDLKNNTLAGYPASTVPHRRSIRASALKNGIGTNCLMTGLYKDYRRGVHKPQSDTGHPALRQTSPHPVRRSADDDDYDNDDRIEYANP
;
A
#
# COMPACT_ATOMS: atom_id res chain seq x y z
N MET A 1 19.96 -6.32 8.58
CA MET A 1 18.59 -5.79 8.41
C MET A 1 17.84 -6.01 9.71
N SER A 2 17.21 -4.96 10.24
CA SER A 2 16.36 -5.07 11.41
C SER A 2 15.08 -5.83 11.07
N LYS A 3 14.55 -6.59 12.04
CA LYS A 3 13.30 -7.33 11.88
C LYS A 3 12.21 -6.71 12.74
N ILE A 4 10.97 -6.83 12.30
CA ILE A 4 9.80 -6.49 13.08
C ILE A 4 8.78 -7.63 12.96
N GLN A 5 8.15 -7.98 14.07
CA GLN A 5 6.99 -8.86 14.05
C GLN A 5 5.73 -7.98 13.96
N ILE A 6 4.90 -8.26 12.97
CA ILE A 6 3.58 -7.66 12.86
C ILE A 6 2.53 -8.66 13.32
N ASP A 7 1.70 -8.22 14.25
CA ASP A 7 0.57 -8.94 14.81
C ASP A 7 -0.63 -7.99 14.95
N ARG A 8 -1.74 -8.51 15.46
CA ARG A 8 -2.95 -7.72 15.72
C ARG A 8 -2.68 -6.55 16.67
N LEU A 9 -1.91 -6.77 17.74
CA LEU A 9 -1.65 -5.78 18.77
C LEU A 9 -0.89 -4.57 18.21
N LEU A 10 0.12 -4.81 17.38
CA LEU A 10 0.87 -3.74 16.71
C LEU A 10 -0.02 -2.97 15.74
N ILE A 11 -0.84 -3.67 14.94
CA ILE A 11 -1.78 -3.03 14.00
C ILE A 11 -2.76 -2.13 14.76
N ASP A 12 -3.36 -2.60 15.85
CA ASP A 12 -4.29 -1.80 16.66
C ASP A 12 -3.61 -0.55 17.25
N LYS A 13 -2.36 -0.67 17.71
CA LYS A 13 -1.57 0.49 18.16
C LYS A 13 -1.35 1.51 17.03
N LEU A 14 -0.99 1.05 15.84
CA LEU A 14 -0.78 1.93 14.68
C LEU A 14 -2.08 2.63 14.26
N LEU A 15 -3.21 1.93 14.29
CA LEU A 15 -4.52 2.51 14.01
C LEU A 15 -4.86 3.59 15.03
N ALA A 16 -4.66 3.31 16.32
CA ALA A 16 -4.90 4.28 17.40
C ALA A 16 -4.01 5.52 17.27
N MET A 17 -2.71 5.35 16.97
CA MET A 17 -1.78 6.46 16.77
C MET A 17 -2.18 7.38 15.61
N ASN A 18 -2.86 6.83 14.60
CA ASN A 18 -3.31 7.58 13.42
C ASN A 18 -4.80 7.97 13.50
N SER A 19 -5.48 7.72 14.63
CA SER A 19 -6.92 7.97 14.80
C SER A 19 -7.79 7.29 13.72
N PHE A 20 -7.37 6.11 13.26
CA PHE A 20 -8.08 5.34 12.24
C PHE A 20 -9.13 4.43 12.87
N SER A 21 -10.40 4.63 12.50
CA SER A 21 -11.53 3.80 12.92
C SER A 21 -11.91 2.78 11.84
N ILE A 22 -11.78 1.50 12.18
CA ILE A 22 -12.23 0.40 11.33
C ILE A 22 -13.77 0.30 11.45
N PRO A 23 -14.52 0.23 10.33
CA PRO A 23 -15.96 -0.05 10.37
C PRO A 23 -16.26 -1.42 10.99
N GLU A 24 -17.30 -1.51 11.84
CA GLU A 24 -17.65 -2.74 12.58
C GLU A 24 -17.96 -3.94 11.68
N LEU A 25 -18.52 -3.70 10.48
CA LEU A 25 -18.87 -4.75 9.52
C LEU A 25 -17.70 -5.24 8.67
N SER A 26 -16.50 -4.68 8.86
CA SER A 26 -15.30 -5.10 8.14
C SER A 26 -14.87 -6.50 8.58
N GLN A 27 -14.77 -7.43 7.63
CA GLN A 27 -14.23 -8.77 7.88
C GLN A 27 -12.71 -8.80 7.77
N TYR A 28 -12.15 -7.99 6.87
CA TYR A 28 -10.73 -7.93 6.59
C TYR A 28 -10.23 -6.49 6.64
N LEU A 29 -8.98 -6.33 7.08
CA LEU A 29 -8.21 -5.11 6.93
C LEU A 29 -6.99 -5.39 6.04
N ILE A 30 -6.78 -4.53 5.05
CA ILE A 30 -5.60 -4.59 4.16
C ILE A 30 -4.64 -3.48 4.58
N CYS A 31 -3.46 -3.86 5.05
CA CYS A 31 -2.42 -2.93 5.46
C CYS A 31 -1.31 -2.91 4.40
N GLY A 32 -1.11 -1.77 3.75
CA GLY A 32 0.06 -1.55 2.89
C GLY A 32 1.23 -1.04 3.73
N ILE A 33 2.34 -1.77 3.73
CA ILE A 33 3.54 -1.43 4.50
C ILE A 33 4.67 -1.05 3.54
N ARG A 34 5.17 0.17 3.68
CA ARG A 34 6.29 0.71 2.92
C ARG A 34 7.61 0.44 3.64
N GLY A 35 8.67 0.09 2.91
CA GLY A 35 10.00 -0.12 3.49
C GLY A 35 10.12 -1.40 4.33
N ALA A 36 9.34 -2.42 4.01
CA ALA A 36 9.40 -3.71 4.70
C ALA A 36 9.01 -4.86 3.75
N ILE A 37 9.79 -5.93 3.78
CA ILE A 37 9.55 -7.16 2.99
C ILE A 37 9.28 -8.35 3.91
N LEU A 38 8.55 -9.35 3.44
CA LEU A 38 8.34 -10.60 4.18
C LEU A 38 9.67 -11.36 4.37
N GLU A 39 9.91 -11.87 5.57
CA GLU A 39 11.03 -12.77 5.83
C GLU A 39 10.94 -14.07 5.02
N THR A 40 9.72 -14.60 4.88
CA THR A 40 9.42 -15.80 4.08
C THR A 40 8.43 -15.44 2.98
N PRO A 41 8.90 -14.92 1.83
CA PRO A 41 8.02 -14.63 0.69
C PRO A 41 7.27 -15.88 0.24
N GLY A 42 5.96 -15.75 0.00
CA GLY A 42 5.10 -16.85 -0.47
C GLY A 42 4.41 -17.64 0.63
N ASP A 43 4.76 -17.44 1.91
CA ASP A 43 3.94 -17.93 3.02
C ASP A 43 2.72 -17.03 3.24
N ASN A 44 1.67 -17.34 2.48
CA ASN A 44 0.39 -16.64 2.52
C ASN A 44 -0.57 -17.27 3.55
N THR A 45 -0.06 -18.09 4.48
CA THR A 45 -0.87 -18.75 5.51
C THR A 45 -1.34 -17.71 6.52
N PHE A 46 -2.60 -17.83 6.95
CA PHE A 46 -3.12 -17.03 8.06
C PHE A 46 -2.57 -17.55 9.39
N LYS A 47 -1.81 -16.70 10.09
CA LYS A 47 -1.21 -17.01 11.39
C LYS A 47 -1.24 -15.77 12.30
N GLY A 48 -0.94 -15.94 13.59
CA GLY A 48 -1.03 -14.85 14.57
C GLY A 48 -0.04 -13.70 14.35
N ASN A 49 1.04 -13.94 13.61
CA ASN A 49 2.04 -12.91 13.29
C ASN A 49 2.78 -13.20 11.97
N GLN A 50 3.40 -12.17 11.40
CA GLN A 50 4.35 -12.28 10.29
C GLN A 50 5.62 -11.53 10.67
N THR A 51 6.78 -12.03 10.22
CA THR A 51 8.05 -11.32 10.36
C THR A 51 8.34 -10.53 9.09
N LEU A 52 8.64 -9.24 9.26
CA LEU A 52 9.09 -8.37 8.19
C LEU A 52 10.54 -7.96 8.40
N LEU A 53 11.28 -7.85 7.31
CA LEU A 53 12.63 -7.29 7.25
C LEU A 53 12.51 -5.82 6.84
N LEU A 54 12.99 -4.92 7.70
CA LEU A 54 13.00 -3.49 7.41
C LEU A 54 14.04 -3.17 6.34
N THR A 55 13.66 -2.33 5.39
CA THR A 55 14.48 -1.96 4.24
C THR A 55 14.14 -0.57 3.74
N ASP A 56 15.11 0.13 3.16
CA ASP A 56 14.86 1.45 2.57
C ASP A 56 14.10 1.32 1.26
N ILE A 57 13.11 2.17 1.05
CA ILE A 57 12.44 2.30 -0.24
C ILE A 57 13.45 2.80 -1.25
N ASN A 58 13.53 2.15 -2.42
CA ASN A 58 14.47 2.54 -3.47
C ASN A 58 13.80 2.75 -4.84
N TYR A 59 12.47 2.63 -4.90
CA TYR A 59 11.63 2.79 -6.10
C TYR A 59 12.00 1.90 -7.30
N THR A 60 12.96 0.98 -7.16
CA THR A 60 13.38 0.05 -8.22
C THR A 60 12.97 -1.38 -7.91
N ASN A 61 13.00 -1.76 -6.64
CA ASN A 61 12.60 -3.08 -6.17
C ASN A 61 11.30 -2.99 -5.36
N PRO A 62 10.44 -4.02 -5.40
CA PRO A 62 9.23 -4.09 -4.57
C PRO A 62 9.61 -4.31 -3.10
N ARG A 63 9.96 -3.23 -2.41
CA ARG A 63 10.40 -3.22 -1.00
C ARG A 63 9.26 -2.95 -0.03
N CYS A 64 8.08 -3.45 -0.37
CA CYS A 64 6.85 -3.22 0.35
C CYS A 64 6.12 -4.56 0.53
N SER A 65 5.20 -4.59 1.49
CA SER A 65 4.37 -5.76 1.76
C SER A 65 2.92 -5.35 1.94
N ILE A 66 2.01 -6.26 1.61
CA ILE A 66 0.60 -6.17 2.01
C ILE A 66 0.37 -7.19 3.11
N ILE A 67 -0.28 -6.76 4.19
CA ILE A 67 -0.79 -7.64 5.24
C ILE A 67 -2.31 -7.66 5.16
N LEU A 68 -2.87 -8.85 5.02
CA LEU A 68 -4.31 -9.09 5.08
C LEU A 68 -4.64 -9.63 6.47
N LEU A 69 -5.29 -8.82 7.30
CA LEU A 69 -5.73 -9.20 8.64
C LEU A 69 -7.18 -9.66 8.59
N ASP A 70 -7.44 -10.89 9.03
CA ASP A 70 -8.77 -11.40 9.36
C ASP A 70 -9.16 -10.86 10.75
N LEU A 71 -10.14 -9.94 10.75
CA LEU A 71 -10.57 -9.25 11.97
C LEU A 71 -11.36 -10.17 12.92
N LYS A 72 -11.95 -11.25 12.41
CA LYS A 72 -12.73 -12.21 13.19
C LYS A 72 -11.81 -13.21 13.90
N ASN A 73 -10.84 -13.76 13.17
CA ASN A 73 -9.98 -14.83 13.67
C ASN A 73 -8.66 -14.32 14.27
N ASN A 74 -8.36 -13.02 14.16
CA ASN A 74 -7.10 -12.41 14.61
C ASN A 74 -5.86 -13.07 14.01
N THR A 75 -5.96 -13.49 12.76
CA THR A 75 -4.87 -14.05 11.98
C THR A 75 -4.58 -13.15 10.80
N LEU A 76 -3.35 -13.19 10.30
CA LEU A 76 -2.94 -12.38 9.17
C LEU A 76 -2.09 -13.17 8.19
N ALA A 77 -2.22 -12.83 6.92
CA ALA A 77 -1.44 -13.35 5.81
C ALA A 77 -0.63 -12.21 5.17
N GLY A 78 0.60 -12.51 4.75
CA GLY A 78 1.49 -11.55 4.12
C GLY A 78 1.61 -11.80 2.61
N TYR A 79 1.70 -10.72 1.83
CA TYR A 79 1.89 -10.78 0.39
C TYR A 79 3.00 -9.80 -0.05
N PRO A 80 3.94 -10.21 -0.93
CA PRO A 80 4.85 -9.27 -1.58
C PRO A 80 4.05 -8.23 -2.37
N ALA A 81 4.45 -6.97 -2.31
CA ALA A 81 3.72 -5.90 -2.97
C ALA A 81 4.62 -4.72 -3.38
N SER A 82 4.06 -3.82 -4.19
CA SER A 82 4.59 -2.47 -4.35
C SER A 82 3.51 -1.50 -3.88
N THR A 83 3.79 -0.75 -2.81
CA THR A 83 2.89 0.30 -2.29
C THR A 83 3.39 1.71 -2.65
N VAL A 84 4.47 1.76 -3.44
CA VAL A 84 5.02 2.95 -4.08
C VAL A 84 5.16 2.71 -5.59
N PRO A 85 5.10 3.75 -6.43
CA PRO A 85 5.36 3.63 -7.85
C PRO A 85 6.81 3.23 -8.16
N HIS A 86 7.01 2.57 -9.30
CA HIS A 86 8.35 2.27 -9.80
C HIS A 86 9.00 3.51 -10.43
N ARG A 87 10.31 3.68 -10.24
CA ARG A 87 11.12 4.82 -10.72
C ARG A 87 10.92 5.13 -12.20
N ARG A 88 10.78 4.11 -13.04
CA ARG A 88 10.47 4.31 -14.47
C ARG A 88 9.17 5.08 -14.69
N SER A 89 8.14 4.79 -13.90
CA SER A 89 6.86 5.51 -13.97
C SER A 89 6.99 6.92 -13.43
N ILE A 90 7.73 7.11 -12.33
CA ILE A 90 8.01 8.43 -11.73
C ILE A 90 8.70 9.33 -12.76
N ARG A 91 9.81 8.88 -13.37
CA ARG A 91 10.53 9.58 -14.45
C ARG A 91 9.62 9.96 -15.62
N ALA A 92 8.79 9.02 -16.06
CA ALA A 92 7.88 9.27 -17.18
C ALA A 92 6.82 10.32 -16.86
N SER A 93 6.36 10.38 -15.59
CA SER A 93 5.42 11.40 -15.13
C SER A 93 6.07 12.73 -14.81
N ALA A 94 7.35 12.78 -14.38
CA ALA A 94 8.06 14.04 -14.09
C ALA A 94 8.07 14.97 -15.31
N LEU A 95 8.25 14.42 -16.52
CA LEU A 95 8.13 15.14 -17.80
C LEU A 95 6.75 15.75 -18.06
N LYS A 96 5.74 15.31 -17.30
CA LYS A 96 4.35 15.79 -17.33
C LYS A 96 3.98 16.40 -15.98
N ASN A 97 4.95 16.98 -15.29
CA ASN A 97 4.78 17.58 -13.98
C ASN A 97 4.13 16.59 -12.98
N GLY A 98 4.57 15.33 -12.92
CA GLY A 98 4.03 14.29 -12.01
C GLY A 98 2.69 13.65 -12.41
N ILE A 99 2.04 14.11 -13.48
CA ILE A 99 0.74 13.58 -13.92
C ILE A 99 0.87 12.13 -14.41
N GLY A 100 -0.05 11.27 -13.96
CA GLY A 100 -0.18 9.88 -14.39
C GLY A 100 0.48 8.85 -13.48
N THR A 101 1.25 9.28 -12.48
CA THR A 101 1.81 8.40 -11.44
C THR A 101 1.36 8.89 -10.08
N ASN A 102 0.63 8.03 -9.34
CA ASN A 102 0.05 8.36 -8.05
C ASN A 102 0.75 7.56 -6.96
N CYS A 103 1.29 8.25 -5.95
CA CYS A 103 1.67 7.61 -4.69
C CYS A 103 0.58 7.92 -3.65
N LEU A 104 -0.14 6.90 -3.18
CA LEU A 104 -1.15 7.11 -2.13
C LEU A 104 -0.49 7.68 -0.87
N MET A 105 -1.20 8.52 -0.14
CA MET A 105 -0.74 8.96 1.18
C MET A 105 -0.86 7.83 2.22
N THR A 106 -0.21 7.98 3.36
CA THR A 106 -0.58 7.16 4.53
C THR A 106 -2.00 7.53 4.93
N GLY A 107 -2.89 6.54 5.05
CA GLY A 107 -4.31 6.79 5.28
C GLY A 107 -5.12 5.51 5.44
N LEU A 108 -6.39 5.67 5.82
CA LEU A 108 -7.39 4.60 5.86
C LEU A 108 -8.39 4.79 4.72
N TYR A 109 -8.40 3.85 3.76
CA TYR A 109 -9.24 3.89 2.57
C TYR A 109 -10.38 2.86 2.67
N LYS A 110 -11.63 3.34 2.67
CA LYS A 110 -12.83 2.52 2.98
C LYS A 110 -13.60 2.05 1.73
N ASP A 111 -13.15 2.46 0.56
CA ASP A 111 -13.87 2.37 -0.72
C ASP A 111 -13.27 1.31 -1.66
N TYR A 112 -12.43 0.41 -1.16
CA TYR A 112 -11.99 -0.73 -1.94
C TYR A 112 -13.17 -1.65 -2.28
N ARG A 113 -13.33 -1.96 -3.56
CA ARG A 113 -14.34 -2.88 -4.09
C ARG A 113 -13.72 -3.84 -5.09
N ARG A 114 -14.17 -5.09 -5.10
CA ARG A 114 -13.77 -6.06 -6.12
C ARG A 114 -14.20 -5.56 -7.50
N GLY A 115 -13.31 -5.65 -8.47
CA GLY A 115 -13.57 -5.27 -9.85
C GLY A 115 -12.45 -5.74 -10.78
N VAL A 116 -12.28 -5.04 -11.90
CA VAL A 116 -11.25 -5.32 -12.90
C VAL A 116 -10.39 -4.07 -13.09
N HIS A 117 -9.08 -4.19 -12.88
CA HIS A 117 -8.13 -3.15 -13.27
C HIS A 117 -8.02 -3.12 -14.80
N LYS A 118 -8.09 -1.93 -15.41
CA LYS A 118 -8.11 -1.73 -16.88
C LYS A 118 -9.18 -2.58 -17.60
N PRO A 119 -10.48 -2.37 -17.33
CA PRO A 119 -11.59 -3.21 -17.82
C PRO A 119 -11.80 -3.22 -19.35
N GLN A 120 -11.01 -2.45 -20.11
CA GLN A 120 -11.08 -2.33 -21.57
C GLN A 120 -9.72 -2.59 -22.25
N SER A 121 -8.75 -3.13 -21.51
CA SER A 121 -7.44 -3.50 -22.05
C SER A 121 -7.28 -5.01 -22.03
N ASP A 122 -6.57 -5.55 -23.01
CA ASP A 122 -6.14 -6.96 -23.02
C ASP A 122 -5.30 -7.35 -21.79
N THR A 123 -4.75 -6.35 -21.09
CA THR A 123 -4.00 -6.53 -19.83
C THR A 123 -4.87 -6.41 -18.57
N GLY A 124 -6.20 -6.37 -18.75
CA GLY A 124 -7.15 -6.26 -17.66
C GLY A 124 -7.15 -7.49 -16.76
N HIS A 125 -7.22 -7.29 -15.45
CA HIS A 125 -7.19 -8.39 -14.47
C HIS A 125 -8.01 -8.08 -13.22
N PRO A 126 -8.48 -9.11 -12.48
CA PRO A 126 -9.19 -8.91 -11.22
C PRO A 126 -8.37 -8.09 -10.23
N ALA A 127 -9.00 -7.09 -9.61
CA ALA A 127 -8.35 -6.22 -8.64
C ALA A 127 -9.34 -5.66 -7.62
N LEU A 128 -8.83 -5.19 -6.48
CA LEU A 128 -9.55 -4.29 -5.60
C LEU A 128 -9.34 -2.85 -6.11
N ARG A 129 -10.44 -2.17 -6.43
CA ARG A 129 -10.44 -0.80 -6.95
C ARG A 129 -10.88 0.17 -5.88
N GLN A 130 -10.19 1.29 -5.78
CA GLN A 130 -10.71 2.48 -5.12
C GLN A 130 -11.80 3.08 -6.02
N THR A 131 -12.90 3.51 -5.42
CA THR A 131 -14.07 4.06 -6.11
C THR A 131 -14.30 5.53 -5.82
N SER A 132 -13.46 6.13 -4.97
CA SER A 132 -13.50 7.55 -4.59
C SER A 132 -12.19 8.24 -4.92
N PRO A 133 -12.19 9.58 -5.13
CA PRO A 133 -10.96 10.36 -5.18
C PRO A 133 -10.23 10.31 -3.84
N HIS A 134 -8.90 10.24 -3.89
CA HIS A 134 -8.02 10.20 -2.72
C HIS A 134 -6.89 11.20 -2.86
N PRO A 135 -6.34 11.71 -1.75
CA PRO A 135 -5.12 12.50 -1.77
C PRO A 135 -3.96 11.63 -2.28
N VAL A 136 -3.27 12.12 -3.29
CA VAL A 136 -2.11 11.47 -3.89
C VAL A 136 -0.94 12.44 -3.90
N ARG A 137 0.25 11.92 -3.61
CA ARG A 137 1.51 12.65 -3.75
C ARG A 137 1.99 12.56 -5.20
N ARG A 138 2.56 13.66 -5.70
CA ARG A 138 3.11 13.82 -7.06
C ARG A 138 4.54 14.34 -6.98
N SER A 139 5.49 13.54 -7.44
CA SER A 139 6.85 14.01 -7.71
C SER A 139 6.94 14.57 -9.13
N ALA A 140 7.58 15.72 -9.26
CA ALA A 140 7.70 16.48 -10.51
C ALA A 140 9.14 16.92 -10.81
N ASP A 141 10.02 16.79 -9.82
CA ASP A 141 11.39 17.27 -9.79
C ASP A 141 12.41 16.14 -9.79
N ASP A 142 12.07 14.96 -9.25
CA ASP A 142 13.01 13.86 -9.13
C ASP A 142 12.43 12.44 -9.37
N ASP A 143 13.14 11.44 -8.83
CA ASP A 143 12.91 10.01 -9.01
C ASP A 143 12.28 9.33 -7.78
N ASP A 144 11.90 10.10 -6.76
CA ASP A 144 11.35 9.58 -5.52
C ASP A 144 10.08 10.31 -5.07
N TYR A 145 9.78 10.23 -3.78
CA TYR A 145 8.63 10.89 -3.18
C TYR A 145 9.02 11.32 -1.77
N ASP A 146 8.93 12.61 -1.48
CA ASP A 146 9.33 13.20 -0.19
C ASP A 146 8.22 14.05 0.41
N ASN A 147 8.52 14.89 1.41
CA ASN A 147 7.49 15.72 2.05
C ASN A 147 7.19 17.02 1.29
N ASP A 148 8.09 17.50 0.44
CA ASP A 148 8.00 18.75 -0.30
C ASP A 148 7.19 18.58 -1.60
N ASP A 149 7.05 17.34 -2.06
CA ASP A 149 6.11 16.98 -3.11
C ASP A 149 4.69 17.50 -2.85
N ARG A 150 4.06 17.97 -3.93
CA ARG A 150 2.67 18.41 -3.86
C ARG A 150 1.69 17.25 -3.64
N ILE A 151 0.59 17.57 -2.98
CA ILE A 151 -0.53 16.67 -2.75
C ILE A 151 -1.74 17.17 -3.56
N GLU A 152 -2.35 16.28 -4.32
CA GLU A 152 -3.53 16.57 -5.15
C GLU A 152 -4.73 15.72 -4.70
N TYR A 153 -5.92 16.31 -4.72
CA TYR A 153 -7.18 15.62 -4.48
C TYR A 153 -7.83 15.35 -5.84
N ALA A 154 -7.62 14.15 -6.37
CA ALA A 154 -7.99 13.66 -7.71
C ALA A 154 -6.93 13.81 -8.83
N ASN A 155 -6.98 12.86 -9.77
CA ASN A 155 -6.29 12.91 -11.05
C ASN A 155 -7.17 13.79 -11.96
N PRO A 156 -6.67 14.90 -12.56
CA PRO A 156 -7.44 15.64 -13.56
C PRO A 156 -7.81 14.75 -14.76
#